data_AF-A0A1B5L521-F1
#
_entry.id   AF-A0A1B5L521-F1
#
_cell.length_a   1.000
_cell.length_b   1.000
_cell.length_c   1.000
_cell.angle_alpha   90.00
_cell.angle_beta   90.00
_cell.angle_gamma   90.00
#
_symmetry.space_group_name_H-M   'P 1'
#
loop_
_entity.id
_entity.type
_entity.pdbx_description
1 polymer ?
#
loop_
_entity_poly.entity_id
_entity_poly.type
_entity_poly.pdbx_seq_one_letter_code
_entity_poly.pdbx_strand_id
1 'polypeptide(L)'
;MLLATLQCNPTRALWARYDPVNPLPRDQYYCRFAERNFLLFTSVPTLVTDIIMLILPIPYIWKLKLPRSKRYGVLATFCLGSL
;
A
#
# COMPACT_ATOMS: atom_id res chain seq x y z
N MET A 1 6.75 0.22 -11.61
CA MET A 1 7.36 -1.08 -11.25
C MET A 1 8.78 -1.25 -11.81
N LEU A 2 9.07 -0.90 -13.07
CA LEU A 2 10.44 -0.92 -13.65
C LEU A 2 11.50 -0.11 -12.87
N LEU A 3 11.09 0.99 -12.23
CA LEU A 3 12.00 1.78 -11.40
C LEU A 3 12.50 0.97 -10.19
N ALA A 4 11.65 0.15 -9.55
CA ALA A 4 12.03 -0.62 -8.37
C ALA A 4 13.13 -1.66 -8.67
N THR A 5 13.11 -2.26 -9.86
CA THR A 5 14.08 -3.28 -10.26
C THR A 5 15.44 -2.71 -10.67
N LEU A 6 15.53 -1.41 -10.99
CA LEU A 6 16.78 -0.75 -11.43
C LEU A 6 17.37 0.21 -10.38
N GLN A 7 16.78 0.29 -9.19
CA GLN A 7 17.16 1.24 -8.13
C GLN A 7 18.45 0.86 -7.38
N CYS A 8 19.00 -0.34 -7.62
CA CYS A 8 20.30 -0.74 -7.11
C CYS A 8 21.39 -0.55 -8.17
N ASN A 9 22.53 -0.01 -7.75
CA ASN A 9 23.76 -0.05 -8.53
C ASN A 9 24.72 -1.08 -7.90
N PRO A 10 25.05 -2.18 -8.59
CA PRO A 10 24.48 -2.65 -9.86
C PRO A 10 23.09 -3.27 -9.68
N THR A 11 22.27 -3.33 -10.75
CA THR A 11 20.87 -3.81 -10.69
C THR A 11 20.77 -5.26 -10.20
N ARG A 12 21.82 -6.05 -10.51
CA ARG A 12 22.00 -7.43 -10.01
C ARG A 12 22.10 -7.59 -8.51
N ALA A 13 22.42 -6.53 -7.79
CA ALA A 13 22.49 -6.58 -6.34
C ALA A 13 21.12 -6.79 -5.68
N LEU A 14 20.02 -6.50 -6.38
CA LEU A 14 18.66 -6.74 -5.89
C LEU A 14 18.43 -8.24 -5.60
N TRP A 15 18.74 -9.12 -6.56
CA TRP A 15 18.55 -10.57 -6.42
C TRP A 15 19.74 -11.29 -5.79
N ALA A 16 20.97 -10.85 -6.09
CA ALA A 16 22.18 -11.52 -5.60
C ALA A 16 22.46 -11.28 -4.09
N ARG A 17 21.70 -10.40 -3.44
CA ARG A 17 21.63 -10.28 -1.97
C ARG A 17 20.86 -11.42 -1.31
N TYR A 18 19.90 -12.02 -2.02
CA TYR A 18 19.07 -13.12 -1.53
C TYR A 18 19.60 -14.50 -1.97
N ASP A 19 20.79 -14.54 -2.57
CA ASP A 19 21.44 -15.79 -2.98
C ASP A 19 21.92 -16.58 -1.74
N PRO A 20 21.48 -17.83 -1.54
CA PRO A 20 21.86 -18.63 -0.37
C PRO A 20 23.29 -19.18 -0.45
N VAL A 21 23.96 -19.14 -1.61
CA VAL A 21 25.28 -19.73 -1.82
C VAL A 21 26.40 -18.69 -1.69
N ASN A 22 26.20 -17.48 -2.22
CA ASN A 22 27.19 -16.41 -2.14
C ASN A 22 26.53 -15.02 -2.05
N PRO A 23 26.02 -14.62 -0.87
CA PRO A 23 25.32 -13.36 -0.72
C PRO A 23 26.29 -12.19 -0.90
N LEU A 24 25.91 -11.19 -1.71
CA LEU A 24 26.74 -9.99 -1.83
C LEU A 24 26.86 -9.25 -0.47
N PRO A 25 28.07 -8.85 -0.07
CA PRO A 25 28.28 -8.05 1.13
C PRO A 25 27.70 -6.65 0.95
N ARG A 26 27.09 -6.12 2.03
CA ARG A 26 26.31 -4.87 2.03
C ARG A 26 27.12 -3.61 1.67
N ASP A 27 28.45 -3.68 1.74
CA ASP A 27 29.38 -2.62 1.37
C ASP A 27 29.62 -2.50 -0.15
N GLN A 28 29.30 -3.53 -0.93
CA GLN A 28 29.61 -3.57 -2.37
C GLN A 28 28.43 -3.17 -3.28
N TYR A 29 27.27 -2.83 -2.70
CA TYR A 29 26.12 -2.37 -3.48
C TYR A 29 25.37 -1.27 -2.75
N TYR A 30 24.90 -0.30 -3.52
CA TYR A 30 24.06 0.77 -3.03
C TYR A 30 22.70 0.70 -3.73
N CYS A 31 21.65 0.54 -2.92
CA CYS A 31 20.26 0.59 -3.38
C CYS A 31 19.65 1.91 -2.93
N ARG A 32 19.21 2.72 -3.90
CA ARG A 32 18.61 4.05 -3.66
C ARG A 32 17.37 3.98 -2.78
N PHE A 33 16.65 2.86 -2.83
CA PHE A 33 15.46 2.59 -2.03
C PHE A 33 15.63 1.23 -1.36
N ALA A 34 15.96 1.23 -0.07
CA ALA A 34 15.87 0.03 0.74
C ALA A 34 14.41 -0.44 0.72
N GLU A 35 14.18 -1.64 0.20
CA GLU A 35 12.86 -2.20 -0.15
C GLU A 35 11.82 -2.03 0.96
N ARG A 36 12.23 -2.17 2.24
CA ARG A 36 11.34 -1.94 3.39
C ARG A 36 10.80 -0.52 3.48
N ASN A 37 11.64 0.50 3.32
CA ASN A 37 11.21 1.87 3.56
C ASN A 37 10.31 2.35 2.42
N PHE A 38 10.64 2.04 1.16
CA PHE A 38 9.81 2.43 0.02
C PHE A 38 8.47 1.70 -0.01
N LEU A 39 8.44 0.41 0.35
CA LEU A 39 7.19 -0.33 0.53
C LEU A 39 6.33 0.29 1.64
N LEU A 40 6.92 0.68 2.77
CA LEU A 40 6.19 1.38 3.83
C LEU A 40 5.65 2.74 3.35
N PHE A 41 6.49 3.55 2.71
CA PHE A 41 6.09 4.87 2.21
C PHE A 41 5.03 4.83 1.11
N THR A 42 4.91 3.73 0.37
CA THR A 42 3.87 3.59 -0.66
C THR A 42 2.62 2.91 -0.09
N SER A 43 2.77 1.87 0.72
CA SER A 43 1.63 1.10 1.23
C SER A 43 0.84 1.87 2.29
N VAL A 44 1.53 2.64 3.15
CA VAL A 44 0.86 3.44 4.19
C VAL A 44 -0.12 4.44 3.59
N PRO A 45 0.27 5.33 2.66
CA PRO A 45 -0.69 6.26 2.08
C PRO A 45 -1.78 5.56 1.29
N THR A 46 -1.49 4.46 0.58
CA THR A 46 -2.52 3.68 -0.13
C THR A 46 -3.57 3.12 0.83
N LEU A 47 -3.17 2.49 1.92
CA LEU A 47 -4.09 1.99 2.96
C LEU A 47 -4.87 3.12 3.62
N VAL A 48 -4.22 4.25 3.90
CA VAL A 48 -4.87 5.42 4.49
C VAL A 48 -5.91 6.01 3.54
N THR A 49 -5.61 6.13 2.25
CA THR A 49 -6.59 6.61 1.26
C THR A 49 -7.79 5.67 1.14
N ASP A 50 -7.57 4.36 1.25
CA ASP A 50 -8.64 3.36 1.22
C ASP A 50 -9.57 3.54 2.44
N ILE A 51 -9.00 3.69 3.64
CA ILE A 51 -9.76 3.98 4.87
C ILE A 51 -10.47 5.33 4.80
N ILE A 52 -9.87 6.35 4.20
CA ILE A 52 -10.50 7.67 4.05
C ILE A 52 -11.67 7.60 3.08
N MET A 53 -11.53 6.88 1.95
CA MET A 53 -12.68 6.58 1.08
C MET A 53 -13.76 5.84 1.84
N LEU A 54 -13.36 4.94 2.76
CA LEU A 54 -14.27 4.21 3.64
C LEU A 54 -15.00 5.17 4.63
N ILE A 55 -14.30 6.15 5.17
CA ILE A 55 -14.90 7.03 6.18
C ILE A 55 -15.70 8.16 5.54
N LEU A 56 -15.36 8.63 4.33
CA LEU A 56 -15.96 9.81 3.69
C LEU A 56 -17.50 9.82 3.62
N PRO A 57 -18.19 8.72 3.27
CA PRO A 57 -19.66 8.73 3.18
C PRO A 57 -20.33 8.59 4.55
N ILE A 58 -19.65 8.07 5.57
CA ILE A 58 -20.21 7.85 6.91
C ILE A 58 -20.68 9.16 7.58
N PRO A 59 -19.88 10.23 7.69
CA PRO A 59 -20.31 11.48 8.31
C PRO A 59 -21.39 12.19 7.49
N TYR A 60 -21.38 12.01 6.16
CA TYR A 60 -22.41 12.56 5.28
C TYR A 60 -23.79 11.92 5.55
N ILE A 61 -23.82 10.61 5.76
CA ILE A 61 -25.05 9.86 6.09
C ILE A 61 -25.56 10.22 7.49
N TRP A 62 -24.69 10.48 8.46
CA TRP A 62 -25.09 10.80 9.83
C TRP A 62 -25.67 12.21 9.99
N LYS A 63 -25.27 13.15 9.12
CA LYS A 63 -25.85 14.50 9.08
C LYS A 63 -27.27 14.53 8.50
N LEU A 64 -27.70 13.47 7.82
CA LEU A 64 -28.99 13.39 7.16
C LEU A 64 -29.89 12.44 7.97
N LYS A 65 -30.95 12.96 8.59
CA LYS A 65 -31.94 12.20 9.37
C LYS A 65 -32.68 11.18 8.48
N LEU A 66 -32.03 10.09 8.09
CA LEU A 66 -32.64 9.06 7.25
C LEU A 66 -33.21 7.90 8.08
N PRO A 67 -34.36 7.34 7.67
CA PRO A 67 -34.94 6.16 8.29
C PRO A 67 -33.98 4.96 8.17
N ARG A 68 -34.00 4.08 9.18
CA ARG A 68 -33.00 3.01 9.39
C ARG A 68 -32.80 2.08 8.19
N SER A 69 -33.81 1.95 7.32
CA SER A 69 -33.76 1.17 6.06
C SER A 69 -32.72 1.67 5.07
N LYS A 70 -32.48 2.98 4.97
CA LYS A 70 -31.48 3.56 4.05
C LYS A 70 -30.04 3.41 4.56
N ARG A 71 -29.89 3.26 5.88
CA ARG A 71 -28.58 3.06 6.54
C ARG A 71 -27.96 1.70 6.18
N TYR A 72 -28.79 0.66 6.08
CA TYR A 72 -28.35 -0.67 5.63
C TYR A 72 -27.94 -0.70 4.16
N GLY A 73 -28.64 0.05 3.30
CA GLY A 73 -28.30 0.16 1.88
C GLY A 73 -26.89 0.71 1.66
N VAL A 74 -26.53 1.78 2.39
CA VAL A 74 -25.17 2.33 2.26
C VAL A 74 -24.11 1.41 2.85
N LEU A 75 -24.39 0.75 3.99
CA LEU A 75 -23.50 -0.26 4.56
C LEU A 75 -23.24 -1.40 3.56
N ALA A 76 -24.28 -1.85 2.84
CA ALA A 76 -24.18 -2.90 1.84
C ALA A 76 -23.36 -2.49 0.61
N THR A 77 -23.59 -1.29 0.04
CA THR A 77 -22.79 -0.80 -1.10
C THR A 77 -21.31 -0.67 -0.72
N PHE A 78 -21.04 -0.36 0.55
CA PHE A 78 -19.70 -0.24 1.06
C PHE A 78 -18.99 -1.58 1.25
N CYS A 79 -19.66 -2.54 1.85
CA CYS A 79 -19.14 -3.89 1.96
C CYS A 79 -18.97 -4.56 0.58
N LEU A 80 -19.84 -4.24 -0.38
CA LEU A 80 -19.75 -4.73 -1.76
C LEU A 80 -18.62 -4.05 -2.55
N GLY A 81 -18.32 -2.78 -2.28
CA GLY A 81 -17.22 -2.06 -2.94
C GLY A 81 -15.83 -2.44 -2.41
N SER A 82 -15.75 -3.06 -1.22
CA SER A 82 -14.49 -3.52 -0.61
C SER A 82 -14.15 -4.99 -0.90
N LEU A 83 -14.98 -5.70 -1.68
CA LEU A 83 -14.76 -7.09 -2.11
C LEU A 83 -14.26 -7.11 -3.56
#